data_AF-A0A847CGA2-F1
#
_entry.id   AF-A0A847CGA2-F1
#
_cell.length_a   1.000
_cell.length_b   1.000
_cell.length_c   1.000
_cell.angle_alpha   90.00
_cell.angle_beta   90.00
_cell.angle_gamma   90.00
#
_symmetry.space_group_name_H-M   'P 1'
#
loop_
_entity.id
_entity.type
_entity.pdbx_description
1 polymer ?
#
loop_
_entity_poly.entity_id
_entity_poly.type
_entity_poly.pdbx_seq_one_letter_code
_entity_poly.pdbx_strand_id
1 'polypeptide(L)'
;SAVMQIFITSFFLLFYHRKFKILLFIVMSSVLICGFVVITLFRDNGKSKVDFIELIYIYFLSPLPAFDLLINNKLSVNEYPVASTVLGFFYRILSKITGSYVPDSGLGFVFVPVPTNVYTIMLTGYLDFGRYGMFLFSFLYGILWGIFYSFVKRNYKFYKILYACFLNVLCLQFFADYLFPYLAIFIYQILIIEFIYHKSKFTDFNYLRLNT
;
A
#
# COMPACT_ATOMS: atom_id res chain seq x y z
N SER A 1 -3.62 -3.73 4.58
CA SER A 1 -3.85 -4.90 5.45
C SER A 1 -3.55 -6.17 4.67
N ALA A 2 -3.06 -7.23 5.33
CA ALA A 2 -2.77 -8.51 4.67
C ALA A 2 -4.02 -9.12 3.99
N VAL A 3 -5.19 -8.91 4.58
CA VAL A 3 -6.49 -9.34 4.05
C VAL A 3 -6.78 -8.71 2.69
N MET A 4 -6.59 -7.39 2.53
CA MET A 4 -6.77 -6.71 1.23
C MET A 4 -5.73 -7.16 0.21
N GLN A 5 -4.49 -7.42 0.64
CA GLN A 5 -3.46 -7.95 -0.24
C GLN A 5 -3.85 -9.32 -0.80
N ILE A 6 -4.30 -10.25 0.06
CA ILE A 6 -4.77 -11.58 -0.36
C ILE A 6 -5.96 -11.44 -1.31
N PHE A 7 -6.96 -10.64 -0.96
CA PHE A 7 -8.14 -10.44 -1.82
C PHE A 7 -7.79 -9.94 -3.22
N ILE A 8 -7.01 -8.86 -3.31
CA ILE A 8 -6.64 -8.23 -4.59
C ILE A 8 -5.74 -9.16 -5.41
N THR A 9 -4.78 -9.83 -4.77
CA THR A 9 -3.88 -10.80 -5.43
C THR A 9 -4.68 -11.98 -6.00
N SER A 10 -5.57 -12.58 -5.19
CA SER A 10 -6.41 -13.70 -5.62
C SER A 10 -7.35 -13.28 -6.76
N PHE A 11 -7.96 -12.10 -6.67
CA PHE A 11 -8.79 -11.56 -7.74
C PHE A 11 -8.00 -11.43 -9.06
N PHE A 12 -6.82 -10.80 -9.01
CA PHE A 12 -5.97 -10.63 -10.19
C PHE A 12 -5.59 -11.96 -10.83
N LEU A 13 -5.18 -12.94 -10.03
CA LEU A 13 -4.80 -14.27 -10.55
C LEU A 13 -5.99 -14.99 -11.19
N LEU A 14 -7.17 -14.96 -10.56
CA LEU A 14 -8.38 -15.56 -11.13
C LEU A 14 -8.80 -14.90 -12.44
N PHE A 15 -8.74 -13.58 -12.50
CA PHE A 15 -9.01 -12.80 -13.71
C PHE A 15 -7.99 -13.14 -14.82
N TYR A 16 -6.71 -13.11 -14.48
CA TYR A 16 -5.61 -13.38 -15.42
C TYR A 16 -5.69 -14.78 -16.03
N HIS A 17 -6.00 -15.79 -15.22
CA HIS A 17 -6.15 -17.18 -15.67
C HIS A 17 -7.52 -17.50 -16.28
N ARG A 18 -8.40 -16.50 -16.48
CA ARG A 18 -9.77 -16.67 -16.99
C ARG A 18 -10.60 -17.67 -16.17
N LYS A 19 -10.29 -17.84 -14.89
CA LYS A 19 -11.04 -18.67 -13.92
C LYS A 19 -11.98 -17.84 -13.06
N PHE A 20 -12.25 -16.60 -13.47
CA PHE A 20 -13.07 -15.66 -12.73
C PHE A 20 -14.52 -16.15 -12.67
N LYS A 21 -15.04 -16.31 -11.45
CA LYS A 21 -16.44 -16.62 -11.18
C LYS A 21 -17.04 -15.46 -10.41
N ILE A 22 -18.04 -14.78 -10.98
CA ILE A 22 -18.65 -13.60 -10.36
C ILE A 22 -19.22 -13.90 -8.97
N LEU A 23 -19.77 -15.10 -8.75
CA LEU A 23 -20.29 -15.52 -7.46
C LEU A 23 -19.19 -15.60 -6.39
N LEU A 24 -18.02 -16.14 -6.73
CA LEU A 24 -16.87 -16.18 -5.83
C LEU A 24 -16.42 -14.77 -5.46
N PHE A 25 -16.42 -13.84 -6.42
CA PHE A 25 -16.10 -12.45 -6.17
C PHE A 25 -17.09 -11.78 -5.21
N ILE A 26 -18.40 -11.96 -5.44
CA ILE A 26 -19.45 -11.43 -4.55
C ILE A 26 -19.27 -11.99 -3.13
N VAL A 27 -19.03 -13.28 -2.99
CA VAL A 27 -18.77 -13.92 -1.68
C VAL A 27 -17.54 -13.29 -1.02
N MET A 28 -16.41 -13.20 -1.72
CA MET A 28 -15.19 -12.61 -1.15
C MET A 28 -15.36 -11.14 -0.77
N SER A 29 -16.05 -10.34 -1.60
CA SER A 29 -16.37 -8.94 -1.31
C SER A 29 -17.31 -8.80 -0.11
N SER A 30 -18.33 -9.66 0.00
CA SER A 30 -19.24 -9.66 1.15
C SER A 30 -18.52 -9.99 2.45
N VAL A 31 -17.62 -10.98 2.45
CA VAL A 31 -16.79 -11.34 3.61
C VAL A 31 -15.90 -10.16 4.03
N LEU A 32 -15.31 -9.43 3.08
CA LEU A 32 -14.54 -8.22 3.38
C LEU A 32 -15.39 -7.14 4.03
N ILE A 33 -16.54 -6.82 3.45
CA ILE A 33 -17.45 -5.78 3.96
C ILE A 33 -17.95 -6.16 5.36
N CYS A 34 -18.40 -7.41 5.55
CA CYS A 34 -18.78 -7.91 6.86
C CYS A 34 -17.63 -7.80 7.86
N GLY A 35 -16.41 -8.16 7.46
CA GLY A 35 -15.21 -7.99 8.30
C GLY A 35 -14.98 -6.54 8.72
N PHE A 36 -15.10 -5.58 7.79
CA PHE A 36 -15.01 -4.15 8.10
C PHE A 36 -16.12 -3.70 9.06
N VAL A 37 -17.36 -4.08 8.82
CA VAL A 37 -18.51 -3.77 9.69
C VAL A 37 -18.27 -4.31 11.10
N VAL A 38 -17.83 -5.57 11.22
CA VAL A 38 -17.50 -6.19 12.50
C VAL A 38 -16.41 -5.42 13.22
N ILE A 39 -15.31 -5.05 12.54
CA ILE A 39 -14.24 -4.24 13.14
C ILE A 39 -14.77 -2.88 13.61
N THR A 40 -15.64 -2.22 12.84
CA THR A 40 -16.23 -0.94 13.25
C THR A 40 -17.15 -1.08 14.46
N LEU A 41 -17.91 -2.17 14.56
CA LEU A 41 -18.77 -2.45 15.71
C LEU A 41 -17.95 -2.73 16.98
N PHE A 42 -16.84 -3.47 16.87
CA PHE A 42 -15.95 -3.76 18.00
C PHE A 42 -15.03 -2.59 18.38
N ARG A 43 -14.86 -1.60 17.51
CA ARG A 43 -14.11 -0.38 17.82
C ARG A 43 -14.89 0.55 18.78
N ASP A 44 -16.19 0.34 18.91
CA ASP A 44 -17.07 1.21 19.68
C ASP A 44 -17.02 0.89 21.19
N ASN A 45 -15.98 1.39 21.86
CA ASN A 45 -15.97 1.55 23.33
C ASN A 45 -16.86 2.74 23.77
N GLY A 46 -18.06 2.86 23.17
CA GLY A 46 -19.15 3.72 23.62
C GLY A 46 -19.01 5.22 23.35
N LYS A 47 -18.33 5.66 22.28
CA LYS A 47 -18.18 7.11 22.02
C LYS A 47 -18.59 7.61 20.64
N SER A 48 -18.83 6.77 19.64
CA SER A 48 -19.46 7.24 18.39
C SER A 48 -19.78 6.10 17.44
N LYS A 49 -21.08 5.96 17.11
CA LYS A 49 -21.52 5.18 15.96
C LYS A 49 -21.03 5.89 14.70
N VAL A 50 -20.00 5.35 14.06
CA VAL A 50 -19.60 5.81 12.72
C VAL A 50 -20.66 5.37 11.73
N ASP A 51 -21.33 6.32 11.10
CA ASP A 51 -22.34 6.04 10.08
C ASP A 51 -21.69 5.52 8.78
N PHE A 52 -22.38 4.69 8.00
CA PHE A 52 -21.88 4.19 6.72
C PHE A 52 -21.57 5.34 5.75
N ILE A 53 -22.41 6.38 5.75
CA ILE A 53 -22.20 7.59 4.96
C ILE A 53 -20.92 8.31 5.42
N GLU A 54 -20.70 8.42 6.73
CA GLU A 54 -19.49 9.01 7.32
C GLU A 54 -18.22 8.24 6.89
N LEU A 55 -18.29 6.91 6.83
CA LEU A 55 -17.20 6.07 6.35
C LEU A 55 -16.85 6.36 4.88
N ILE A 56 -17.85 6.55 4.02
CA ILE A 56 -17.62 6.97 2.63
C ILE A 56 -16.93 8.34 2.60
N TYR A 57 -17.39 9.30 3.41
CA TYR A 57 -16.75 10.61 3.50
C TYR A 57 -15.28 10.52 3.90
N ILE A 58 -14.96 9.78 4.97
CA ILE A 58 -13.59 9.66 5.50
C ILE A 58 -12.60 9.08 4.48
N TYR A 59 -13.02 8.09 3.70
CA TYR A 59 -12.10 7.38 2.81
C TYR A 59 -12.09 7.91 1.38
N PHE A 60 -13.21 8.41 0.85
CA PHE A 60 -13.28 8.83 -0.55
C PHE A 60 -13.23 10.35 -0.73
N LEU A 61 -13.76 11.13 0.21
CA LEU A 61 -14.00 12.56 -0.01
C LEU A 61 -13.09 13.46 0.82
N SER A 62 -12.80 13.12 2.08
CA SER A 62 -12.01 13.94 2.98
C SER A 62 -10.48 13.92 2.78
N PRO A 63 -9.83 12.90 2.16
CA PRO A 63 -8.38 12.92 1.98
C PRO A 63 -7.85 14.10 1.16
N LEU A 64 -8.58 14.51 0.12
CA LEU A 64 -8.19 15.63 -0.75
C LEU A 64 -8.31 16.98 -0.03
N PRO A 65 -9.44 17.34 0.60
CA PRO A 65 -9.55 18.53 1.45
C PRO A 65 -8.56 18.55 2.62
N ALA A 66 -8.33 17.41 3.28
CA ALA A 66 -7.34 17.31 4.35
C ALA A 66 -5.92 17.60 3.84
N PHE A 67 -5.59 17.13 2.63
CA PHE A 67 -4.33 17.45 1.97
C PHE A 67 -4.25 18.90 1.49
N ASP A 68 -5.35 19.51 1.05
CA ASP A 68 -5.39 20.94 0.69
C ASP A 68 -5.05 21.85 1.87
N LEU A 69 -5.57 21.53 3.07
CA LEU A 69 -5.19 22.26 4.29
C LEU A 69 -3.68 22.19 4.56
N LEU A 70 -3.04 21.05 4.28
CA LEU A 70 -1.60 20.87 4.41
C LEU A 70 -0.82 21.74 3.41
N ILE A 71 -1.21 21.74 2.14
CA ILE A 71 -0.54 22.51 1.08
C ILE A 71 -0.66 24.03 1.31
N ASN A 72 -1.76 24.45 1.94
CA ASN A 72 -2.04 25.84 2.27
C ASN A 72 -1.50 26.26 3.65
N ASN A 73 -0.63 25.46 4.29
CA ASN A 73 -0.03 25.73 5.59
C ASN A 73 -1.06 25.99 6.72
N LYS A 74 -2.26 25.42 6.61
CA LYS A 74 -3.30 25.52 7.63
C LYS A 74 -3.18 24.44 8.71
N LEU A 75 -2.19 23.56 8.59
CA LEU A 75 -1.89 22.49 9.54
C LEU A 75 -0.47 22.66 10.09
N SER A 76 -0.32 22.51 11.40
CA SER A 76 0.97 22.41 12.05
C SER A 76 1.54 21.01 11.81
N VAL A 77 2.65 20.92 11.11
CA VAL A 77 3.41 19.68 10.93
C VAL A 77 4.55 19.69 11.95
N ASN A 78 4.76 18.59 12.67
CA ASN A 78 5.93 18.50 13.54
C ASN A 78 7.21 18.56 12.71
N GLU A 79 8.28 19.09 13.30
CA GLU A 79 9.59 19.01 12.67
C GLU A 79 10.09 17.56 12.69
N TYR A 80 10.35 17.03 11.50
CA TYR A 80 10.94 15.71 11.32
C TYR A 80 12.28 15.83 10.62
N PRO A 81 13.19 14.85 10.79
CA PRO A 81 14.42 14.81 10.02
C PRO A 81 14.13 14.87 8.51
N VAL A 82 15.03 15.50 7.77
CA VAL A 82 14.93 15.64 6.31
C VAL A 82 14.73 14.26 5.67
N ALA A 83 13.79 14.14 4.74
CA ALA A 83 13.51 12.90 4.02
C ALA A 83 13.05 11.72 4.92
N SER A 84 12.56 11.99 6.12
CA SER A 84 12.21 10.93 7.10
C SER A 84 10.96 10.12 6.73
N THR A 85 10.07 10.62 5.89
CA THR A 85 8.91 9.84 5.44
C THR A 85 9.29 8.87 4.32
N VAL A 86 10.04 9.33 3.32
CA VAL A 86 10.53 8.54 2.17
C VAL A 86 11.61 7.56 2.61
N LEU A 87 12.58 8.02 3.41
CA LEU A 87 13.70 7.21 3.91
C LEU A 87 13.42 6.60 5.29
N GLY A 88 12.17 6.59 5.74
CA GLY A 88 11.79 6.10 7.07
C GLY A 88 12.30 4.69 7.37
N PHE A 89 12.39 3.83 6.36
CA PHE A 89 13.04 2.52 6.46
C PHE A 89 14.51 2.60 6.93
N PHE A 90 15.32 3.46 6.30
CA PHE A 90 16.73 3.63 6.62
C PHE A 90 16.91 4.30 7.98
N TYR A 91 16.08 5.30 8.30
CA TYR A 91 16.07 5.92 9.62
C TYR A 91 15.80 4.89 10.72
N ARG A 92 14.83 3.98 10.55
CA ARG A 92 14.52 2.91 11.51
C ARG A 92 15.64 1.86 11.64
N ILE A 93 16.46 1.67 10.61
CA ILE A 93 17.66 0.81 10.72
C ILE A 93 18.73 1.56 11.52
N LEU A 94 19.03 2.79 11.14
CA LEU A 94 20.05 3.61 11.78
C LEU A 94 19.76 3.76 13.28
N SER A 95 18.50 4.02 13.62
CA SER A 95 18.05 4.18 15.00
C SER A 95 18.28 2.94 15.87
N LYS A 96 18.15 1.73 15.30
CA LYS A 96 18.46 0.49 16.00
C LYS A 96 19.96 0.31 16.24
N ILE A 97 20.79 0.83 15.34
CA ILE A 97 22.25 0.75 15.44
C ILE A 97 22.77 1.81 16.42
N THR A 98 22.24 3.03 16.35
CA THR A 98 22.73 4.18 17.14
C THR A 98 22.01 4.35 18.48
N GLY A 99 20.89 3.65 18.70
CA GLY A 99 20.03 3.83 19.86
C GLY A 99 19.22 5.15 19.85
N SER A 100 19.23 5.89 18.74
CA SER A 100 18.54 7.17 18.61
C SER A 100 17.02 6.98 18.44
N TYR A 101 16.22 7.93 18.93
CA TYR A 101 14.78 7.94 18.68
C TYR A 101 14.49 8.44 17.25
N VAL A 102 13.58 7.77 16.53
CA VAL A 102 13.05 8.23 15.24
C VAL A 102 11.60 8.62 15.46
N PRO A 103 11.26 9.92 15.32
CA PRO A 103 9.88 10.37 15.45
C PRO A 103 9.01 9.74 14.34
N ASP A 104 7.78 9.37 14.70
CA ASP A 104 6.84 8.78 13.75
C ASP A 104 6.36 9.87 12.80
N SER A 105 6.67 9.71 11.52
CA SER A 105 6.52 10.76 10.50
C SER A 105 5.09 10.89 9.94
N GLY A 106 4.10 10.39 10.68
CA GLY A 106 2.69 10.46 10.32
C GLY A 106 2.02 11.75 10.82
N LEU A 107 1.17 12.33 9.98
CA LEU A 107 0.23 13.37 10.41
C LEU A 107 -0.86 12.76 11.26
N GLY A 108 -1.26 13.47 12.33
CA GLY A 108 -2.44 13.13 13.12
C GLY A 108 -3.74 13.26 12.35
N PHE A 109 -4.86 13.04 13.05
CA PHE A 109 -6.19 13.28 12.50
C PHE A 109 -6.41 14.79 12.29
N VAL A 110 -6.93 15.15 11.13
CA VAL A 110 -7.37 16.50 10.78
C VAL A 110 -8.86 16.47 10.46
N PHE A 111 -9.58 17.51 10.87
CA PHE A 111 -11.03 17.55 10.80
C PHE A 111 -11.52 18.24 9.52
N VAL A 112 -12.02 17.46 8.54
CA VAL A 112 -12.59 18.02 7.29
C VAL A 112 -13.68 17.13 6.68
N PRO A 113 -14.98 17.39 6.89
CA PRO A 113 -15.63 17.82 8.15
C PRO A 113 -15.70 16.69 9.19
N VAL A 114 -14.95 15.60 8.97
CA VAL A 114 -14.85 14.41 9.83
C VAL A 114 -13.37 14.15 10.11
N PRO A 115 -13.01 13.56 11.27
CA PRO A 115 -11.61 13.28 11.60
C PRO A 115 -11.00 12.31 10.57
N THR A 116 -10.00 12.80 9.85
CA THR A 116 -9.35 12.12 8.72
C THR A 116 -7.85 12.07 8.97
N ASN A 117 -7.26 10.89 8.89
CA ASN A 117 -5.80 10.66 8.99
C ASN A 117 -5.23 10.02 7.71
N VAL A 118 -6.02 10.08 6.64
CA VAL A 118 -5.71 9.47 5.35
C VAL A 118 -5.42 10.62 4.40
N TYR A 119 -4.17 10.70 3.97
CA TYR A 119 -3.70 11.72 3.04
C TYR A 119 -3.05 10.93 1.91
N THR A 120 -3.49 11.22 0.69
CA THR A 120 -3.17 10.48 -0.56
C THR A 120 -1.69 10.12 -0.72
N ILE A 121 -1.33 9.32 -1.74
CA ILE A 121 0.08 9.03 -2.10
C ILE A 121 1.02 10.25 -2.16
N MET A 122 0.47 11.45 -2.36
CA MET A 122 1.21 12.70 -2.45
C MET A 122 1.81 13.17 -1.11
N LEU A 123 1.30 12.67 0.02
CA LEU A 123 1.68 13.14 1.35
C LEU A 123 3.17 12.99 1.62
N THR A 124 3.72 11.78 1.45
CA THR A 124 5.11 11.45 1.79
C THR A 124 6.09 12.35 1.04
N GLY A 125 5.93 12.48 -0.28
CA GLY A 125 6.76 13.38 -1.08
C GLY A 125 6.63 14.85 -0.67
N TYR A 126 5.42 15.28 -0.29
CA TYR A 126 5.17 16.65 0.15
C TYR A 126 5.80 16.96 1.52
N LEU A 127 5.70 16.06 2.50
CA LEU A 127 6.26 16.27 3.83
C LEU A 127 7.79 16.45 3.78
N ASP A 128 8.47 15.69 2.91
CA ASP A 128 9.92 15.72 2.85
C ASP A 128 10.50 16.80 1.91
N PHE A 129 9.83 17.10 0.80
CA PHE A 129 10.37 18.02 -0.22
C PHE A 129 9.34 19.00 -0.81
N GLY A 130 8.21 19.20 -0.12
CA GLY A 130 7.15 20.11 -0.53
C GLY A 130 6.55 19.77 -1.88
N ARG A 131 6.10 20.80 -2.60
CA ARG A 131 5.44 20.64 -3.92
C ARG A 131 6.33 19.96 -4.96
N TYR A 132 7.64 20.16 -4.90
CA TYR A 132 8.59 19.50 -5.81
C TYR A 132 8.68 18.00 -5.53
N GLY A 133 8.71 17.60 -4.26
CA GLY A 133 8.65 16.18 -3.88
C GLY A 133 7.39 15.51 -4.39
N MET A 134 6.24 16.14 -4.19
CA MET A 134 4.97 15.62 -4.71
C MET A 134 5.05 15.30 -6.21
N PHE A 135 5.57 16.22 -7.01
CA PHE A 135 5.73 16.02 -8.46
C PHE A 135 6.72 14.88 -8.77
N LEU A 136 7.91 14.93 -8.17
CA LEU A 136 8.97 13.95 -8.39
C LEU A 136 8.51 12.53 -8.03
N PHE A 137 7.93 12.33 -6.86
CA PHE A 137 7.49 11.01 -6.42
C PHE A 137 6.32 10.50 -7.24
N SER A 138 5.35 11.35 -7.60
CA SER A 138 4.25 10.96 -8.51
C SER A 138 4.77 10.43 -9.85
N PHE A 139 5.81 11.07 -10.40
CA PHE A 139 6.47 10.61 -11.61
C PHE A 139 7.20 9.27 -11.39
N LEU A 140 7.94 9.12 -10.27
CA LEU A 140 8.62 7.87 -9.93
C LEU A 140 7.63 6.69 -9.75
N TYR A 141 6.48 6.91 -9.12
CA TYR A 141 5.42 5.90 -9.04
C TYR A 141 4.93 5.50 -10.43
N GLY A 142 4.68 6.46 -11.31
CA GLY A 142 4.27 6.20 -12.69
C GLY A 142 5.28 5.33 -13.44
N ILE A 143 6.57 5.64 -13.32
CA ILE A 143 7.66 4.84 -13.89
C ILE A 143 7.67 3.43 -13.29
N LEU A 144 7.66 3.32 -11.97
CA LEU A 144 7.72 2.03 -11.26
C LEU A 144 6.61 1.08 -11.74
N TRP A 145 5.37 1.56 -11.73
CA TRP A 145 4.22 0.76 -12.15
C TRP A 145 4.22 0.48 -13.65
N GLY A 146 4.65 1.44 -14.47
CA GLY A 146 4.82 1.27 -15.91
C GLY A 146 5.84 0.18 -16.26
N ILE A 147 6.97 0.13 -15.54
CA ILE A 147 7.98 -0.90 -15.70
C ILE A 147 7.42 -2.28 -15.36
N PHE A 148 6.78 -2.44 -14.18
CA PHE A 148 6.21 -3.73 -13.79
C PHE A 148 5.15 -4.21 -14.80
N TYR A 149 4.22 -3.32 -15.18
CA TYR A 149 3.19 -3.66 -16.16
C TYR A 149 3.78 -4.05 -17.53
N SER A 150 4.85 -3.38 -17.97
CA SER A 150 5.54 -3.70 -19.22
C SER A 150 6.13 -5.11 -19.20
N PHE A 151 6.75 -5.54 -18.09
CA PHE A 151 7.26 -6.91 -17.95
C PHE A 151 6.14 -7.95 -17.85
N VAL A 152 5.02 -7.63 -17.21
CA VAL A 152 3.82 -8.48 -17.21
C VAL A 152 3.31 -8.72 -18.63
N LYS A 153 3.20 -7.66 -19.45
CA LYS A 153 2.78 -7.74 -20.84
C LYS A 153 3.72 -8.58 -21.70
N ARG A 154 5.03 -8.53 -21.42
CA ARG A 154 6.06 -9.37 -22.06
C ARG A 154 6.10 -10.83 -21.56
N ASN A 155 5.13 -11.23 -20.74
CA ASN A 155 4.96 -12.60 -20.24
C ASN A 155 6.04 -13.11 -19.28
N TYR A 156 6.85 -12.26 -18.66
CA TYR A 156 7.81 -12.70 -17.64
C TYR A 156 7.08 -13.20 -16.39
N LYS A 157 7.19 -14.50 -16.09
CA LYS A 157 6.46 -15.17 -14.99
C LYS A 157 6.72 -14.53 -13.63
N PHE A 158 7.99 -14.25 -13.32
CA PHE A 158 8.40 -13.59 -12.07
C PHE A 158 7.66 -12.25 -11.87
N TYR A 159 7.68 -11.38 -12.88
CA TYR A 159 7.01 -10.08 -12.82
C TYR A 159 5.49 -10.17 -12.74
N LYS A 160 4.86 -11.24 -13.24
CA LYS A 160 3.42 -11.49 -13.02
C LYS A 160 3.09 -11.74 -11.56
N ILE A 161 3.89 -12.59 -10.90
CA ILE A 161 3.71 -12.90 -9.48
C ILE A 161 3.96 -11.64 -8.66
N LEU A 162 5.07 -10.94 -8.95
CA LEU A 162 5.43 -9.71 -8.28
C LEU A 162 4.34 -8.65 -8.45
N TYR A 163 3.93 -8.34 -9.68
CA TYR A 163 2.85 -7.38 -9.94
C TYR A 163 1.54 -7.74 -9.24
N ALA A 164 1.16 -9.03 -9.20
CA ALA A 164 -0.03 -9.48 -8.49
C ALA A 164 0.05 -9.17 -6.97
N CYS A 165 1.20 -9.44 -6.36
CA CYS A 165 1.42 -9.20 -4.93
C CYS A 165 1.42 -7.71 -4.56
N PHE A 166 1.86 -6.85 -5.48
CA PHE A 166 1.94 -5.40 -5.30
C PHE A 166 0.73 -4.63 -5.81
N LEU A 167 -0.22 -5.29 -6.48
CA LEU A 167 -1.39 -4.64 -7.06
C LEU A 167 -2.24 -3.93 -6.01
N ASN A 168 -2.27 -4.44 -4.77
CA ASN A 168 -2.95 -3.78 -3.66
C ASN A 168 -2.36 -2.40 -3.35
N VAL A 169 -1.03 -2.23 -3.42
CA VAL A 169 -0.36 -0.95 -3.22
C VAL A 169 -0.80 0.01 -4.32
N LEU A 170 -0.76 -0.43 -5.59
CA LEU A 170 -1.21 0.37 -6.73
C LEU A 170 -2.68 0.81 -6.59
N CYS A 171 -3.58 -0.10 -6.20
CA CYS A 171 -5.00 0.22 -6.05
C CYS A 171 -5.28 1.13 -4.85
N LEU A 172 -4.56 0.93 -3.74
CA LEU A 172 -4.82 1.66 -2.49
C LEU A 172 -4.04 2.96 -2.36
N GLN A 173 -3.11 3.24 -3.28
CA GLN A 173 -2.29 4.46 -3.22
C GLN A 173 -3.12 5.75 -3.26
N PHE A 174 -4.33 5.71 -3.83
CA PHE A 174 -5.24 6.85 -3.77
C PHE A 174 -5.54 7.29 -2.34
N PHE A 175 -5.62 6.35 -1.41
CA PHE A 175 -5.93 6.61 0.00
C PHE A 175 -4.68 7.06 0.76
N ALA A 176 -3.58 6.33 0.64
CA ALA A 176 -2.35 6.67 1.35
C ALA A 176 -1.13 6.14 0.61
N ASP A 177 0.04 6.69 0.90
CA ASP A 177 1.28 6.08 0.47
C ASP A 177 1.53 4.78 1.25
N TYR A 178 1.39 3.67 0.55
CA TYR A 178 1.71 2.35 1.08
C TYR A 178 3.09 1.88 0.68
N LEU A 179 3.83 2.57 -0.19
CA LEU A 179 5.11 2.10 -0.72
C LEU A 179 6.27 2.42 0.21
N PHE A 180 6.55 3.71 0.46
CA PHE A 180 7.74 4.12 1.22
C PHE A 180 7.67 3.74 2.71
N PRO A 181 6.54 3.95 3.43
CA PRO A 181 6.45 3.56 4.83
C PRO A 181 6.63 2.06 5.08
N TYR A 182 6.30 1.23 4.08
CA TYR A 182 6.37 -0.23 4.16
C TYR A 182 7.46 -0.84 3.25
N LEU A 183 8.44 -0.03 2.82
CA LEU A 183 9.49 -0.43 1.90
C LEU A 183 10.26 -1.69 2.34
N ALA A 184 10.50 -1.85 3.65
CA ALA A 184 11.09 -3.06 4.23
C ALA A 184 10.31 -4.33 3.86
N ILE A 185 8.98 -4.30 4.07
CA ILE A 185 8.09 -5.44 3.85
C ILE A 185 8.14 -5.83 2.39
N PHE A 186 8.17 -4.86 1.49
CA PHE A 186 8.25 -5.11 0.06
C PHE A 186 9.58 -5.68 -0.37
N ILE A 187 10.70 -5.18 0.15
CA ILE A 187 12.02 -5.80 -0.10
C ILE A 187 11.98 -7.26 0.35
N TYR A 188 11.49 -7.55 1.57
CA TYR A 188 11.36 -8.93 2.04
C TYR A 188 10.44 -9.78 1.14
N GLN A 189 9.30 -9.25 0.71
CA GLN A 189 8.40 -9.95 -0.22
C GLN A 189 9.08 -10.25 -1.56
N ILE A 190 9.82 -9.30 -2.14
CA ILE A 190 10.57 -9.50 -3.38
C ILE A 190 11.61 -10.60 -3.21
N LEU A 191 12.41 -10.56 -2.13
CA LEU A 191 13.43 -11.57 -1.85
C LEU A 191 12.82 -12.97 -1.68
N ILE A 192 11.68 -13.08 -0.99
CA ILE A 192 10.98 -14.35 -0.81
C ILE A 192 10.45 -14.87 -2.16
N ILE A 193 9.82 -14.03 -2.97
CA ILE A 193 9.32 -14.41 -4.30
C ILE A 193 10.50 -14.86 -5.18
N GLU A 194 11.61 -14.15 -5.15
CA GLU A 194 12.81 -14.49 -5.92
C GLU A 194 13.40 -15.83 -5.50
N PHE A 195 13.50 -16.08 -4.20
CA PHE A 195 13.95 -17.36 -3.65
C PHE A 195 13.05 -18.53 -4.08
N ILE A 196 11.72 -18.37 -3.94
CA ILE A 196 10.75 -19.40 -4.34
C ILE A 196 10.81 -19.65 -5.84
N TYR A 197 10.88 -18.59 -6.65
CA TYR A 197 10.93 -18.68 -8.11
C TYR A 197 12.17 -19.43 -8.60
N HIS A 198 13.34 -19.12 -8.03
CA HIS A 198 14.58 -19.82 -8.37
C HIS A 198 14.57 -21.27 -7.93
N LYS A 199 14.06 -21.57 -6.71
CA LYS A 199 13.93 -22.94 -6.22
C LYS A 199 13.01 -23.78 -7.10
N SER A 200 11.85 -23.25 -7.49
CA SER A 200 10.91 -23.92 -8.39
C SER A 200 11.55 -24.26 -9.74
N LYS A 201 12.27 -23.31 -10.34
CA LYS A 201 12.96 -23.53 -11.62
C LYS A 201 14.05 -24.62 -11.50
N PHE A 202 14.76 -24.66 -10.38
CA PHE A 202 15.77 -25.69 -10.11
C PHE A 202 15.14 -27.09 -9.95
N THR A 203 14.01 -27.19 -9.27
CA THR A 203 13.27 -28.45 -9.12
C THR A 203 12.75 -28.96 -10.48
N ASP A 204 12.17 -28.08 -11.30
CA ASP A 204 11.67 -28.43 -12.65
C ASP A 204 12.82 -28.95 -13.54
N PHE A 205 13.99 -28.30 -13.47
CA PHE A 205 15.17 -28.72 -14.23
C PHE A 205 15.67 -30.12 -13.81
N ASN A 206 15.73 -30.41 -12.51
CA ASN A 206 16.15 -31.73 -12.02
C ASN A 206 15.14 -32.83 -12.37
N TYR A 207 13.84 -32.53 -12.33
CA TYR A 207 12.81 -33.48 -12.74
C TYR A 207 12.91 -33.85 -14.22
N LEU A 208 13.17 -32.86 -15.10
CA LEU A 208 13.39 -33.12 -16.53
C LEU A 208 14.66 -33.96 -16.76
N ARG A 209 15.75 -33.68 -16.05
CA ARG A 209 17.02 -34.43 -16.17
C ARG A 209 16.92 -35.89 -15.72
N LEU A 210 16.07 -36.20 -14.73
CA LEU A 210 15.88 -37.57 -14.23
C LEU A 210 14.96 -38.42 -15.12
N ASN A 211 14.20 -37.80 -16.02
CA ASN A 211 13.21 -38.46 -16.88
C ASN A 211 13.56 -38.41 -18.38
N THR A 212 14.79 -38.02 -18.73
CA THR A 212 15.37 -38.03 -20.09
C THR A 212 16.60 -38.92 -20.10
#